data_AF-A0A6J2K5L8-F1
#
_entry.id   AF-A0A6J2K5L8-F1
#
_cell.length_a   1.000
_cell.length_b   1.000
_cell.length_c   1.000
_cell.angle_alpha   90.00
_cell.angle_beta   90.00
_cell.angle_gamma   90.00
#
_symmetry.space_group_name_H-M   'P 1'
#
loop_
_entity.id
_entity.type
_entity.pdbx_description
1 polymer ?
#
loop_
_entity_poly.entity_id
_entity_poly.type
_entity_poly.pdbx_seq_one_letter_code
_entity_poly.pdbx_strand_id
1 'polypeptide(L)'
;MNIMITKIFFLVQLFYIVISKSSAEENCETVASEVHVTKEEYDEMGRLLRSCSGEVSVNKCEGMCNSQVHPSISSATGFQKECFCCREKFLRERLVTLTHCYDPDGIRFEDEENALMEVRLREPDECECYKCGDFSR
;
A
#
# COMPACT_ATOMS: atom_id res chain seq x y z
N MET A 1 -38.88 -12.07 41.33
CA MET A 1 -37.52 -11.48 41.36
C MET A 1 -36.60 -12.07 40.28
N ASN A 2 -36.52 -13.40 40.12
CA ASN A 2 -35.67 -14.05 39.10
C ASN A 2 -35.96 -13.64 37.64
N ILE A 3 -37.24 -13.59 37.22
CA ILE A 3 -37.61 -13.26 35.83
C ILE A 3 -37.21 -11.83 35.42
N MET A 4 -37.25 -10.88 36.35
CA MET A 4 -36.89 -9.48 36.07
C MET A 4 -35.39 -9.32 35.88
N ILE A 5 -34.60 -10.03 36.68
CA ILE A 5 -33.13 -10.06 36.58
C ILE A 5 -32.70 -10.74 35.26
N THR A 6 -33.36 -11.83 34.86
CA THR A 6 -33.05 -12.50 33.58
C THR A 6 -33.34 -11.60 32.38
N LYS A 7 -34.43 -10.82 32.39
CA LYS A 7 -34.74 -9.86 31.33
C LYS A 7 -33.72 -8.71 31.24
N ILE A 8 -33.28 -8.20 32.39
CA ILE A 8 -32.24 -7.16 32.44
C ILE A 8 -30.93 -7.71 31.88
N PHE A 9 -30.54 -8.94 32.23
CA PHE A 9 -29.34 -9.58 31.71
C PHE A 9 -29.42 -9.76 30.18
N PHE A 10 -30.57 -10.17 29.66
CA PHE A 10 -30.82 -10.30 28.22
C PHE A 10 -30.75 -8.95 27.49
N LEU A 11 -31.31 -7.88 28.08
CA LEU A 11 -31.25 -6.53 27.52
C LEU A 11 -29.83 -5.98 27.50
N VAL A 12 -29.04 -6.23 28.56
CA VAL A 12 -27.63 -5.84 28.61
C VAL A 12 -26.81 -6.60 27.56
N GLN A 13 -27.05 -7.90 27.36
CA GLN A 13 -26.37 -8.65 26.30
C GLN A 13 -26.76 -8.18 24.89
N LEU A 14 -28.04 -7.90 24.65
CA LEU A 14 -28.50 -7.30 23.39
C LEU A 14 -27.85 -5.93 23.15
N PHE A 15 -27.75 -5.10 24.18
CA PHE A 15 -27.11 -3.78 24.09
C PHE A 15 -25.62 -3.91 23.78
N TYR A 16 -24.92 -4.86 24.41
CA TYR A 16 -23.51 -5.15 24.14
C TYR A 16 -23.29 -5.58 22.68
N ILE A 17 -24.14 -6.48 22.16
CA ILE A 17 -24.07 -6.96 20.77
C ILE A 17 -24.26 -5.80 19.78
N VAL A 18 -25.21 -4.89 20.05
CA VAL A 18 -25.47 -3.71 19.21
C VAL A 18 -24.26 -2.76 19.18
N ILE A 19 -23.61 -2.52 20.32
CA ILE A 19 -22.41 -1.66 20.38
C ILE A 19 -21.25 -2.29 19.60
N SER A 20 -21.04 -3.61 19.73
CA SER A 20 -19.90 -4.29 19.12
C SER A 20 -19.97 -4.46 17.59
N LYS A 21 -21.09 -4.12 16.93
CA LYS A 21 -21.27 -4.32 15.48
C LYS A 21 -21.06 -3.07 14.61
N SER A 22 -20.68 -1.93 15.18
CA SER A 22 -20.76 -0.64 14.48
C SER A 22 -19.44 -0.04 13.95
N SER A 23 -18.29 -0.66 14.15
CA SER A 23 -17.05 -0.20 13.51
C SER A 23 -16.50 -1.31 12.62
N ALA A 24 -16.54 -1.11 11.30
CA ALA A 24 -15.52 -1.73 10.46
C ALA A 24 -14.19 -1.14 10.97
N GLU A 25 -13.35 -2.00 11.55
CA GLU A 25 -12.07 -1.58 12.09
C GLU A 25 -11.21 -1.06 10.95
N GLU A 26 -10.77 0.20 11.06
CA GLU A 26 -9.88 0.83 10.09
C GLU A 26 -8.47 0.28 10.30
N ASN A 27 -7.89 -0.32 9.25
CA ASN A 27 -6.63 -1.05 9.34
C ASN A 27 -5.70 -0.73 8.18
N CYS A 28 -5.42 0.55 7.95
CA CYS A 28 -4.44 0.99 6.95
C CYS A 28 -3.01 0.88 7.50
N GLU A 29 -2.20 0.03 6.89
CA GLU A 29 -0.88 -0.34 7.39
C GLU A 29 0.20 -0.27 6.30
N THR A 30 1.45 -0.08 6.72
CA THR A 30 2.63 -0.21 5.88
C THR A 30 3.15 -1.64 5.97
N VAL A 31 3.05 -2.38 4.87
CA VAL A 31 3.41 -3.80 4.80
C VAL A 31 4.52 -4.03 3.78
N ALA A 32 5.39 -5.00 4.04
CA ALA A 32 6.44 -5.39 3.10
C ALA A 32 5.90 -6.33 2.00
N SER A 33 6.41 -6.20 0.78
CA SER A 33 6.10 -7.05 -0.37
C SER A 33 7.35 -7.27 -1.20
N GLU A 34 7.52 -8.46 -1.76
CA GLU A 34 8.60 -8.72 -2.73
C GLU A 34 8.18 -8.27 -4.12
N VAL A 35 9.11 -7.64 -4.85
CA VAL A 35 8.93 -7.25 -6.25
C VAL A 35 10.19 -7.58 -7.06
N HIS A 36 9.97 -8.01 -8.31
CA HIS A 36 11.04 -8.17 -9.28
C HIS A 36 11.40 -6.81 -9.89
N VAL A 37 12.64 -6.38 -9.71
CA VAL A 37 13.16 -5.11 -10.25
C VAL A 37 14.12 -5.42 -11.38
N THR A 38 13.94 -4.74 -12.51
CA THR A 38 14.86 -4.75 -13.64
C THR A 38 15.28 -3.33 -13.96
N LYS A 39 16.58 -3.10 -14.15
CA LYS A 39 17.16 -1.82 -14.54
C LYS A 39 18.13 -2.01 -15.69
N GLU A 40 17.97 -1.18 -16.71
CA GLU A 40 18.84 -1.14 -17.89
C GLU A 40 19.70 0.12 -17.85
N GLU A 41 20.94 -0.03 -18.31
CA GLU A 41 21.91 1.04 -18.50
C GLU A 41 22.22 1.19 -19.98
N TYR A 42 22.19 2.44 -20.45
CA TYR A 42 22.37 2.79 -21.85
C TYR A 42 23.54 3.76 -22.00
N ASP A 43 24.28 3.66 -23.10
CA ASP A 43 25.29 4.64 -23.45
C ASP A 43 24.68 5.95 -24.01
N GLU A 44 25.53 6.95 -24.25
CA GLU A 44 25.12 8.26 -24.83
C GLU A 44 24.48 8.14 -26.23
N MET A 45 24.70 7.02 -26.92
CA MET A 45 24.11 6.72 -28.23
C MET A 45 22.80 5.92 -28.11
N GLY A 46 22.35 5.60 -26.90
CA GLY A 46 21.15 4.80 -26.61
C GLY A 46 21.33 3.30 -26.82
N ARG A 47 22.57 2.79 -26.88
CA ARG A 47 22.83 1.36 -26.94
C ARG A 47 22.82 0.77 -25.54
N LEU A 48 22.17 -0.38 -25.38
CA LEU A 48 22.16 -1.13 -24.13
C LEU A 48 23.60 -1.54 -23.77
N LEU A 49 24.03 -1.21 -22.56
CA LEU A 49 25.31 -1.62 -22.00
C LEU A 49 25.15 -2.87 -21.13
N ARG A 50 24.14 -2.86 -20.26
CA ARG A 50 23.80 -4.00 -19.39
C ARG A 50 22.36 -3.91 -18.89
N SER A 51 21.80 -5.06 -18.55
CA SER A 51 20.50 -5.19 -17.87
C SER A 51 20.68 -5.98 -16.58
N CYS A 52 20.28 -5.38 -15.46
CA CYS A 52 20.42 -5.96 -14.13
C CYS A 52 19.05 -6.21 -13.51
N SER A 53 18.88 -7.34 -12.82
CA SER A 53 17.65 -7.64 -12.09
C SER A 53 17.88 -8.25 -10.71
N GLY A 54 16.80 -8.28 -9.92
CA GLY A 54 16.77 -8.90 -8.60
C GLY A 54 15.40 -8.80 -7.93
N GLU A 55 15.15 -9.69 -6.98
CA GLU A 55 14.00 -9.59 -6.07
C GLU A 55 14.33 -8.63 -4.94
N VAL A 56 13.45 -7.67 -4.70
CA VAL A 56 13.63 -6.63 -3.69
C VAL A 56 12.37 -6.56 -2.82
N SER A 57 12.55 -6.66 -1.50
CA SER A 57 11.48 -6.33 -0.56
C SER A 57 11.26 -4.82 -0.56
N VAL A 58 10.04 -4.38 -0.87
CA VAL A 58 9.59 -2.98 -0.83
C VAL A 58 8.39 -2.81 0.07
N ASN A 59 8.23 -1.62 0.64
CA ASN A 59 7.03 -1.30 1.39
C ASN A 59 5.86 -0.96 0.44
N LYS A 60 4.63 -1.25 0.88
CA LYS A 60 3.37 -0.83 0.24
C LYS A 60 2.33 -0.47 1.30
N CYS A 61 1.32 0.29 0.91
CA CYS A 61 0.16 0.56 1.77
C CYS A 61 -0.94 -0.46 1.50
N GLU A 62 -1.44 -1.10 2.55
CA GLU A 62 -2.51 -2.09 2.46
C GLU A 62 -3.47 -1.93 3.65
N GLY A 63 -4.78 -2.06 3.39
CA GLY A 63 -5.78 -1.94 4.44
C GLY A 63 -7.14 -1.43 3.97
N MET A 64 -8.05 -1.31 4.93
CA MET A 64 -9.41 -0.82 4.74
C MET A 64 -9.62 0.50 5.48
N CYS A 65 -10.17 1.48 4.76
CA CYS A 65 -10.53 2.79 5.29
C CYS A 65 -12.04 2.94 5.37
N ASN A 66 -12.53 3.60 6.41
CA ASN A 66 -13.95 3.85 6.59
C ASN A 66 -14.46 4.84 5.52
N SER A 67 -15.36 4.35 4.67
CA SER A 67 -16.00 5.14 3.61
C SER A 67 -17.51 4.99 3.71
N GLN A 68 -18.23 6.06 3.43
CA GLN A 68 -19.69 6.10 3.51
C GLN A 68 -20.33 6.80 2.32
N VAL A 69 -21.55 6.36 2.01
CA VAL A 69 -22.40 6.97 0.98
C VAL A 69 -23.76 7.26 1.58
N HIS A 70 -24.24 8.47 1.37
CA HIS A 70 -25.55 8.91 1.84
C HIS A 70 -26.36 9.49 0.68
N PRO A 71 -27.68 9.27 0.62
CA PRO A 71 -28.51 9.94 -0.37
C PRO A 71 -28.42 11.46 -0.28
N SER A 72 -28.40 12.16 -1.41
CA SER A 72 -28.32 13.62 -1.45
C SER A 72 -29.03 14.19 -2.67
N ILE A 73 -29.89 15.19 -2.44
CA ILE A 73 -30.56 15.96 -3.50
C ILE A 73 -29.65 17.03 -4.13
N SER A 74 -28.60 17.47 -3.42
CA SER A 74 -27.66 18.47 -3.93
C SER A 74 -26.57 17.89 -4.82
N SER A 75 -26.30 16.59 -4.70
CA SER A 75 -25.36 15.88 -5.59
C SER A 75 -26.04 15.50 -6.90
N ALA A 76 -25.39 15.76 -8.04
CA ALA A 76 -25.89 15.39 -9.36
C ALA A 76 -26.09 13.87 -9.54
N THR A 77 -25.38 13.05 -8.75
CA THR A 77 -25.51 11.58 -8.78
C THR A 77 -26.62 11.05 -7.88
N GLY A 78 -27.29 11.92 -7.10
CA GLY A 78 -28.26 11.52 -6.09
C GLY A 78 -27.63 10.99 -4.79
N PHE A 79 -26.29 10.93 -4.70
CA PHE A 79 -25.56 10.45 -3.53
C PHE A 79 -24.38 11.36 -3.21
N GLN A 80 -24.16 11.61 -1.93
CA GLN A 80 -22.95 12.19 -1.40
C GLN A 80 -22.01 11.07 -0.95
N LYS A 81 -20.77 11.11 -1.43
CA LYS A 81 -19.75 10.09 -1.14
C LYS A 81 -18.66 10.70 -0.25
N GLU A 82 -18.39 10.05 0.86
CA GLU A 82 -17.24 10.30 1.72
C GLU A 82 -16.34 9.07 1.64
N CYS A 83 -15.39 9.13 0.71
CA CYS A 83 -14.52 8.04 0.34
C CYS A 83 -13.11 8.30 0.88
N PHE A 84 -12.49 7.28 1.43
CA PHE A 84 -11.12 7.29 1.93
C PHE A 84 -10.34 6.09 1.39
N CYS A 85 -9.09 6.30 0.97
CA CYS A 85 -8.16 5.27 0.50
C CYS A 85 -6.92 5.21 1.40
N CYS A 86 -6.43 3.99 1.65
CA CYS A 86 -5.16 3.77 2.33
C CYS A 86 -4.02 4.13 1.36
N ARG A 87 -3.29 5.21 1.66
CA ARG A 87 -2.23 5.75 0.79
C ARG A 87 -1.01 6.15 1.61
N GLU A 88 0.09 6.38 0.91
CA GLU A 88 1.34 6.86 1.46
C GLU A 88 1.17 8.24 2.13
N LYS A 89 1.64 8.33 3.37
CA LYS A 89 1.76 9.59 4.10
C LYS A 89 3.17 10.16 3.93
N PHE A 90 4.17 9.31 4.09
CA PHE A 90 5.57 9.63 3.85
C PHE A 90 6.21 8.60 2.94
N LEU A 91 7.17 9.07 2.17
CA LEU A 91 7.99 8.24 1.28
C LEU A 91 9.43 8.36 1.74
N ARG A 92 10.15 7.24 1.78
CA ARG A 92 11.58 7.20 1.99
C ARG A 92 12.29 6.72 0.73
N GLU A 93 13.51 7.19 0.53
CA GLU A 93 14.39 6.74 -0.54
C GLU A 93 15.41 5.75 0.03
N ARG A 94 15.68 4.67 -0.70
CA ARG A 94 16.62 3.63 -0.32
C ARG A 94 17.39 3.12 -1.53
N LEU A 95 18.68 2.89 -1.35
CA LEU A 95 19.53 2.22 -2.33
C LEU A 95 19.37 0.70 -2.22
N VAL A 96 19.26 0.03 -3.37
CA VAL A 96 19.23 -1.42 -3.49
C VAL A 96 20.23 -1.87 -4.54
N THR A 97 20.87 -3.01 -4.30
CA THR A 97 21.85 -3.57 -5.23
C THR A 97 21.24 -4.74 -5.99
N LEU A 98 21.18 -4.62 -7.30
CA LEU A 98 20.83 -5.70 -8.21
C LEU A 98 22.09 -6.51 -8.55
N THR A 99 21.95 -7.83 -8.65
CA THR A 99 23.07 -8.78 -8.73
C THR A 99 23.03 -9.69 -9.95
N HIS A 100 21.91 -9.69 -10.70
CA HIS A 100 21.75 -10.47 -11.92
C HIS A 100 21.92 -9.57 -13.13
N CYS A 101 23.16 -9.22 -13.43
CA CYS A 101 23.53 -8.35 -14.54
C CYS A 101 24.00 -9.13 -15.77
N TYR A 102 23.48 -8.78 -16.93
CA TYR A 102 23.77 -9.40 -18.22
C TYR A 102 24.13 -8.35 -19.26
N ASP A 103 25.04 -8.71 -20.16
CA ASP A 103 25.37 -7.92 -21.34
C ASP A 103 24.24 -8.00 -22.40
N PRO A 104 24.34 -7.25 -23.52
CA PRO A 104 23.31 -7.26 -24.57
C PRO A 104 23.14 -8.60 -25.28
N ASP A 105 24.15 -9.48 -25.22
CA ASP A 105 24.12 -10.83 -25.77
C ASP A 105 23.53 -11.86 -24.77
N GLY A 106 23.18 -11.42 -23.55
CA GLY A 106 22.60 -12.24 -22.50
C GLY A 106 23.63 -13.01 -21.66
N ILE A 107 24.90 -12.67 -21.77
CA ILE A 107 25.99 -13.28 -20.99
C ILE A 107 26.07 -12.56 -19.64
N ARG A 108 26.15 -13.33 -18.55
CA ARG A 108 26.24 -12.79 -17.20
C ARG A 108 27.63 -12.18 -16.95
N PHE A 109 27.67 -10.99 -16.36
CA PHE A 109 28.93 -10.40 -15.91
C PHE A 109 29.49 -11.16 -14.69
N GLU A 110 30.80 -11.43 -14.71
CA GLU A 110 31.52 -12.07 -13.60
C GLU A 110 32.41 -11.09 -12.84
N ASP A 111 32.72 -9.93 -13.42
CA ASP A 111 33.53 -8.89 -12.79
C ASP A 111 32.70 -8.06 -11.79
N GLU A 112 33.32 -7.67 -10.68
CA GLU A 112 32.62 -6.96 -9.59
C GLU A 112 32.04 -5.60 -10.01
N GLU A 113 32.63 -4.95 -11.03
CA GLU A 113 32.20 -3.63 -11.51
C GLU A 113 30.87 -3.72 -12.27
N ASN A 114 30.73 -4.71 -13.17
CA ASN A 114 29.55 -4.85 -14.02
C ASN A 114 28.49 -5.80 -13.45
N ALA A 115 28.88 -6.71 -12.55
CA ALA A 115 27.97 -7.69 -11.94
C ALA A 115 27.00 -7.11 -10.90
N LEU A 116 27.23 -5.87 -10.46
CA LEU A 116 26.42 -5.16 -9.46
C LEU A 116 25.88 -3.85 -10.01
N MET A 117 24.64 -3.52 -9.66
CA MET A 117 24.03 -2.22 -10.01
C MET A 117 23.23 -1.66 -8.85
N GLU A 118 23.58 -0.45 -8.40
CA GLU A 118 22.80 0.26 -7.38
C GLU A 118 21.64 1.03 -8.01
N VAL A 119 20.45 0.84 -7.46
CA VAL A 119 19.21 1.50 -7.87
C VAL A 119 18.61 2.23 -6.68
N ARG A 120 18.16 3.47 -6.92
CA ARG A 120 17.40 4.26 -5.95
C ARG A 120 15.92 3.91 -6.09
N LEU A 121 15.34 3.35 -5.03
CA LEU A 121 13.92 3.09 -4.94
C LEU A 121 13.28 4.04 -3.93
N ARG A 122 12.04 4.44 -4.22
CA ARG A 122 11.21 5.25 -3.31
C ARG A 122 10.00 4.43 -2.90
N GLU A 123 9.82 4.25 -1.60
CA GLU A 123 8.77 3.40 -1.02
C GLU A 123 8.06 4.09 0.16
N PRO A 124 6.82 3.72 0.49
CA PRO A 124 6.11 4.22 1.67
C PRO A 124 6.88 3.93 2.97
N ASP A 125 7.04 4.96 3.79
CA ASP A 125 7.54 4.85 5.16
C ASP A 125 6.38 4.77 6.16
N GLU A 126 5.27 5.44 5.85
CA GLU A 126 4.04 5.43 6.65
C GLU A 126 2.82 5.51 5.73
N CYS A 127 1.73 4.84 6.11
CA CYS A 127 0.46 4.81 5.38
C CYS A 127 -0.68 5.32 6.26
N GLU A 128 -1.65 6.01 5.65
CA GLU A 128 -2.82 6.58 6.34
C GLU A 128 -4.03 6.65 5.39
N CYS A 129 -5.24 6.69 5.96
CA CYS A 129 -6.47 6.87 5.20
C CYS A 129 -6.67 8.33 4.77
N TYR A 130 -6.77 8.56 3.46
CA TYR A 130 -6.98 9.89 2.88
C TYR A 130 -8.21 9.99 2.03
N LYS A 131 -8.86 11.15 2.03
CA LYS A 131 -10.01 11.42 1.19
C LYS A 131 -9.69 11.18 -0.30
N CYS A 132 -10.53 10.41 -0.97
CA CYS A 132 -10.41 10.11 -2.38
C CYS A 132 -10.46 11.41 -3.21
N GLY A 133 -9.58 11.53 -4.20
CA GLY A 133 -9.53 12.68 -5.12
C GLY A 133 -8.81 13.92 -4.57
N ASP A 134 -8.31 13.89 -3.33
CA ASP A 134 -7.36 14.90 -2.85
C ASP A 134 -5.94 14.50 -3.26
N PHE A 135 -5.36 15.32 -4.15
CA PHE A 135 -4.00 15.20 -4.69
C PHE A 135 -3.14 16.42 -4.33
N SER A 136 -3.61 17.30 -3.44
CA SER A 136 -2.96 18.58 -3.13
C SER A 136 -1.67 18.48 -2.30
N ARG A 137 -0.94 17.37 -2.44
CA ARG A 137 0.30 17.07 -1.71
C ARG A 137 1.51 16.97 -2.62
#